data_AF-C7DAA2-F1
#
_entry.id   AF-C7DAA2-F1
#
_cell.length_a   1.000
_cell.length_b   1.000
_cell.length_c   1.000
_cell.angle_alpha   90.00
_cell.angle_beta   90.00
_cell.angle_gamma   90.00
#
_symmetry.space_group_name_H-M   'P 1'
#
loop_
_entity.id
_entity.type
_entity.pdbx_description
1 polymer ?
#
loop_
_entity_poly.entity_id
_entity_poly.type
_entity_poly.pdbx_seq_one_letter_code
_entity_poly.pdbx_strand_id
1 'polypeptide(L)'
;MTKPNPFKGFESGREIIRLTVMLYIRFPLSLRKFEDLLHESGVEISHETVRYWWNRFGPMFAAEIRWKRVQQMRSYSNWQSHLDDIFVKINGEQHYL
;
A
#
# COMPACT_ATOMS: atom_id res chain seq x y z
N MET A 1 -0.74 7.44 -27.03
CA MET A 1 -0.54 8.41 -25.93
C MET A 1 0.18 7.71 -24.78
N THR A 2 1.41 8.11 -24.46
CA THR A 2 2.17 7.56 -23.32
C THR A 2 1.54 8.00 -22.00
N LYS A 3 1.23 7.07 -21.09
CA LYS A 3 0.68 7.40 -19.78
C LYS A 3 1.68 8.31 -19.01
N PRO A 4 1.23 9.39 -18.37
CA PRO A 4 2.12 10.25 -17.59
C PRO A 4 2.76 9.48 -16.42
N ASN A 5 4.06 9.69 -16.19
CA ASN A 5 4.78 9.04 -15.09
C ASN A 5 4.25 9.55 -13.75
N PRO A 6 3.61 8.69 -12.92
CA PRO A 6 2.98 9.13 -11.67
C PRO A 6 3.99 9.59 -10.60
N PHE A 7 5.27 9.23 -10.78
CA PHE A 7 6.40 9.61 -9.92
C PHE A 7 7.14 10.88 -10.41
N LYS A 8 6.65 11.56 -11.44
CA LYS A 8 7.28 12.81 -11.91
C LYS A 8 7.16 13.88 -10.83
N GLY A 9 8.29 14.51 -10.49
CA GLY A 9 8.36 15.61 -9.51
C GLY A 9 8.63 15.19 -8.06
N PHE A 10 8.97 13.92 -7.82
CA PHE A 10 9.47 13.47 -6.52
C PHE A 10 11.00 13.45 -6.51
N GLU A 11 11.59 13.92 -5.43
CA GLU A 11 13.04 13.83 -5.19
C GLU A 11 13.45 12.40 -4.84
N SER A 12 12.57 11.65 -4.15
CA SER A 12 12.79 10.24 -3.85
C SER A 12 12.61 9.36 -5.09
N GLY A 13 13.52 8.39 -5.24
CA GLY A 13 13.42 7.37 -6.30
C GLY A 13 12.10 6.61 -6.24
N ARG A 14 11.61 6.17 -7.40
CA ARG A 14 10.37 5.38 -7.54
C ARG A 14 10.38 4.15 -6.63
N GLU A 15 11.54 3.50 -6.54
CA GLU A 15 11.78 2.30 -5.76
C GLU A 15 11.57 2.56 -4.27
N ILE A 16 12.08 3.69 -3.76
CA ILE A 16 11.92 4.10 -2.36
C ILE A 16 10.43 4.33 -2.07
N ILE A 17 9.76 5.15 -2.86
CA ILE A 17 8.32 5.45 -2.69
C ILE A 17 7.51 4.15 -2.67
N ARG A 18 7.80 3.25 -3.61
CA ARG A 18 7.11 1.97 -3.71
C ARG A 18 7.37 1.10 -2.49
N LEU A 19 8.64 0.92 -2.09
CA LEU A 19 9.01 0.10 -0.93
C LEU A 19 8.37 0.65 0.35
N THR A 20 8.48 1.95 0.60
CA THR A 20 7.89 2.63 1.76
C THR A 20 6.39 2.40 1.83
N VAL A 21 5.64 2.63 0.74
CA VAL A 21 4.18 2.45 0.75
C VAL A 21 3.80 0.96 0.87
N MET A 22 4.54 0.06 0.23
CA MET A 22 4.28 -1.38 0.32
C MET A 22 4.55 -1.94 1.72
N LEU A 23 5.61 -1.48 2.40
CA LEU A 23 5.91 -1.86 3.77
C LEU A 23 4.81 -1.35 4.72
N TYR A 24 4.39 -0.10 4.54
CA TYR A 24 3.28 0.46 5.33
C TYR A 24 1.96 -0.30 5.13
N ILE A 25 1.65 -0.76 3.91
CA ILE A 25 0.48 -1.61 3.65
C ILE A 25 0.60 -2.97 4.34
N ARG A 26 1.80 -3.55 4.34
CA ARG A 26 2.01 -4.94 4.76
C ARG A 26 2.09 -5.08 6.28
N PHE A 27 2.56 -4.06 6.97
CA PHE A 27 2.73 -4.08 8.41
C PHE A 27 1.80 -3.05 9.07
N PRO A 28 0.92 -3.46 9.99
CA PRO A 28 -0.02 -2.56 10.67
C PRO A 28 0.69 -1.74 11.76
N LEU A 29 1.67 -0.94 11.34
CA LEU A 29 2.45 -0.06 12.21
C LEU A 29 1.82 1.33 12.24
N SER A 30 1.98 2.02 13.37
CA SER A 30 1.69 3.45 13.39
C SER A 30 2.68 4.18 12.49
N LEU A 31 2.23 5.27 11.88
CA LEU A 31 3.04 6.10 11.00
C LEU A 31 4.35 6.58 11.67
N ARG A 32 4.33 6.86 12.98
CA ARG A 32 5.50 7.24 13.77
C ARG A 32 6.50 6.11 13.93
N LYS A 33 6.04 4.91 14.30
CA LYS A 33 6.91 3.72 14.38
C LYS A 33 7.54 3.38 13.03
N PHE A 34 6.80 3.63 11.95
CA PHE A 34 7.31 3.39 10.62
C PHE A 34 8.39 4.42 10.21
N GLU A 35 8.23 5.68 10.59
CA GLU A 35 9.27 6.72 10.47
C GLU A 35 10.55 6.32 11.23
N ASP A 36 10.43 5.84 12.48
CA ASP A 36 11.58 5.37 13.27
C ASP A 36 12.33 4.22 12.57
N LEU A 37 11.61 3.23 12.01
CA LEU A 37 12.21 2.11 11.28
C LEU A 37 12.91 2.53 9.99
N LEU A 38 12.34 3.50 9.27
CA LEU A 38 12.98 4.06 8.08
C LEU A 38 14.27 4.77 8.47
N HIS A 39 14.25 5.52 9.57
CA HIS A 39 15.43 6.19 10.10
C HIS A 39 16.54 5.20 10.50
N GLU A 40 16.20 4.12 11.20
CA GLU A 40 17.13 3.02 11.51
C GLU A 40 17.72 2.37 10.25
N SER A 41 16.96 2.35 9.15
CA SER A 41 17.40 1.85 7.84
C SER A 41 18.21 2.86 7.02
N GLY A 42 18.54 4.04 7.59
CA GLY A 42 19.27 5.12 6.93
C GLY A 42 18.43 5.94 5.94
N VAL A 43 17.11 5.84 6.03
CA VAL A 43 16.16 6.56 5.15
C VAL A 43 15.46 7.65 5.94
N GLU A 44 15.86 8.90 5.73
CA GLU A 44 15.28 10.06 6.40
C GLU A 44 13.99 10.53 5.70
N ILE A 45 12.85 9.95 6.10
CA ILE A 45 11.53 10.29 5.57
C ILE A 45 10.57 10.53 6.73
N SER A 46 9.92 11.69 6.76
CA SER A 46 8.92 11.98 7.77
C SER A 46 7.64 11.16 7.61
N HIS A 47 6.97 10.87 8.71
CA HIS A 47 5.69 10.17 8.69
C HIS A 47 4.61 10.90 7.86
N GLU A 48 4.68 12.22 7.72
CA GLU A 48 3.77 13.01 6.86
C GLU A 48 4.01 12.72 5.38
N THR A 49 5.26 12.54 4.98
CA THR A 49 5.63 12.13 3.61
C THR A 49 5.10 10.74 3.30
N VAL A 50 5.21 9.80 4.25
CA VAL A 50 4.61 8.47 4.12
C VAL A 50 3.09 8.57 3.96
N ARG A 51 2.42 9.38 4.78
CA ARG A 51 0.97 9.61 4.69
C ARG A 51 0.58 10.19 3.32
N TYR A 52 1.35 11.15 2.82
CA TYR A 52 1.12 11.73 1.50
C TYR A 52 1.27 10.70 0.37
N TRP A 53 2.34 9.89 0.40
CA TRP A 53 2.54 8.83 -0.59
C TRP A 53 1.48 7.75 -0.52
N TRP A 54 1.05 7.36 0.69
CA TRP A 54 -0.07 6.44 0.88
C TRP A 54 -1.35 6.96 0.23
N ASN A 55 -1.74 8.20 0.50
CA ASN A 55 -2.95 8.78 -0.07
C ASN A 55 -2.89 8.90 -1.60
N ARG A 56 -1.71 9.18 -2.15
CA ARG A 56 -1.52 9.37 -3.59
C ARG A 56 -1.35 8.07 -4.37
N PHE A 57 -0.59 7.11 -3.86
CA PHE A 57 -0.20 5.88 -4.56
C PHE A 57 -0.88 4.62 -4.02
N GLY A 58 -1.49 4.68 -2.83
CA GLY A 58 -2.17 3.57 -2.18
C GLY A 58 -3.18 2.87 -3.10
N PRO A 59 -4.12 3.60 -3.77
CA PRO A 59 -5.06 2.98 -4.70
C PRO A 59 -4.38 2.27 -5.88
N MET A 60 -3.28 2.83 -6.40
CA MET A 60 -2.53 2.25 -7.51
C MET A 60 -1.86 0.93 -7.09
N PHE A 61 -1.19 0.90 -5.93
CA PHE A 61 -0.55 -0.32 -5.42
C PHE A 61 -1.58 -1.36 -4.95
N ALA A 62 -2.68 -0.94 -4.33
CA ALA A 62 -3.77 -1.83 -3.95
C ALA A 62 -4.40 -2.52 -5.16
N ALA A 63 -4.62 -1.79 -6.26
CA ALA A 63 -5.08 -2.35 -7.53
C ALA A 63 -4.07 -3.37 -8.10
N GLU A 64 -2.77 -3.07 -8.04
CA GLU A 64 -1.72 -3.99 -8.50
C GLU A 64 -1.68 -5.28 -7.66
N ILE A 65 -1.76 -5.18 -6.32
CA ILE A 65 -1.80 -6.33 -5.41
C ILE A 65 -3.04 -7.18 -5.69
N ARG A 66 -4.21 -6.53 -5.82
CA ARG A 66 -5.48 -7.22 -6.11
C ARG A 66 -5.41 -7.94 -7.45
N TRP A 67 -4.87 -7.28 -8.48
CA TRP A 67 -4.73 -7.87 -9.81
C TRP A 67 -3.79 -9.08 -9.79
N LYS A 68 -2.63 -8.98 -9.13
CA LYS A 68 -1.69 -10.10 -8.96
C LYS A 68 -2.34 -11.27 -8.22
N ARG A 69 -3.08 -11.00 -7.15
CA ARG A 69 -3.83 -12.01 -6.39
C ARG A 69 -4.85 -12.72 -7.28
N VAL A 70 -5.66 -11.97 -8.05
CA VAL A 70 -6.66 -12.55 -8.96
C VAL A 70 -6.00 -13.38 -10.06
N GLN A 71 -4.88 -12.93 -10.64
CA GLN A 71 -4.16 -13.72 -11.65
C GLN A 71 -3.63 -15.03 -11.07
N GLN A 72 -3.06 -15.00 -9.87
CA GLN A 72 -2.63 -16.21 -9.17
C GLN A 72 -3.82 -17.13 -8.87
N MET A 73 -4.93 -16.60 -8.37
CA MET A 73 -6.15 -17.39 -8.13
C MET A 73 -6.69 -18.05 -9.39
N ARG A 74 -6.68 -17.36 -10.54
CA ARG A 74 -7.10 -17.96 -11.83
C ARG A 74 -6.21 -19.12 -12.29
N SER A 75 -4.96 -19.17 -11.84
CA SER A 75 -4.08 -20.34 -12.09
C SER A 75 -4.40 -21.54 -11.18
N TYR A 76 -5.18 -21.34 -10.11
CA TYR A 76 -5.62 -22.40 -9.20
C TYR A 76 -7.16 -22.53 -9.25
N SER A 77 -7.67 -23.44 -10.09
CA SER A 77 -9.09 -23.64 -10.43
C SER A 77 -10.07 -23.80 -9.25
N ASN A 78 -9.58 -24.00 -8.01
CA ASN A 78 -10.39 -24.43 -6.87
C ASN A 78 -10.52 -23.35 -5.77
N TRP A 79 -9.84 -22.20 -5.91
CA TRP A 79 -9.74 -21.19 -4.84
C TRP A 79 -10.70 -19.99 -5.01
N GLN A 80 -11.61 -20.06 -5.98
CA GLN A 80 -12.53 -18.97 -6.33
C GLN A 80 -13.54 -18.62 -5.22
N SER A 81 -13.67 -19.45 -4.17
CA SER A 81 -14.77 -19.39 -3.19
C SER A 81 -14.35 -19.04 -1.75
N HIS A 82 -13.09 -18.68 -1.50
CA HIS A 82 -12.64 -18.25 -0.16
C HIS A 82 -12.27 -16.75 -0.18
N LEU A 83 -13.30 -15.91 -0.16
CA LEU A 83 -13.19 -14.53 0.29
C LEU A 83 -13.65 -14.51 1.74
N ASP A 84 -12.73 -14.22 2.66
CA ASP A 84 -13.07 -14.04 4.07
C ASP A 84 -13.73 -12.66 4.24
N ASP A 85 -14.97 -12.67 4.71
CA ASP A 85 -15.70 -11.45 5.08
C ASP A 85 -15.07 -10.84 6.33
N ILE A 86 -14.76 -9.54 6.29
CA ILE A 86 -14.16 -8.84 7.43
C ILE A 86 -15.02 -7.63 7.79
N PHE A 87 -15.43 -7.57 9.05
CA PHE A 87 -16.09 -6.39 9.63
C PHE A 87 -15.03 -5.38 10.09
N VAL A 88 -15.13 -4.15 9.60
CA VAL A 88 -14.22 -3.07 9.98
C VAL A 88 -15.00 -1.93 10.61
N LYS A 89 -14.52 -1.41 11.75
CA LYS A 89 -15.13 -0.25 12.40
C LYS A 89 -14.46 1.03 11.91
N ILE A 90 -15.20 1.89 11.21
CA ILE A 90 -14.73 3.18 10.71
C ILE A 90 -15.52 4.27 11.42
N ASN A 91 -14.84 5.20 12.10
CA ASN A 91 -15.45 6.32 12.84
C ASN A 91 -16.54 5.93 13.86
N GLY A 92 -16.54 4.70 14.37
CA GLY A 92 -17.56 4.23 15.30
C GLY A 92 -18.60 3.30 14.68
N GLU A 93 -18.73 3.29 13.36
CA GLU A 93 -19.72 2.48 12.63
C GLU A 93 -19.08 1.21 12.05
N GLN A 94 -19.81 0.10 12.07
CA GLN A 94 -19.35 -1.16 11.46
C GLN A 94 -19.68 -1.17 9.98
N HIS A 95 -18.67 -1.46 9.16
CA HIS A 95 -18.80 -1.62 7.72
C HIS A 95 -18.38 -3.03 7.30
N TYR A 96 -19.06 -3.54 6.28
CA TYR A 96 -18.78 -4.82 5.62
C TYR A 96 -17.98 -4.54 4.34
N LEU A 97 -16.91 -5.30 4.12
CA LEU A 97 -15.96 -5.14 3.00
C LEU A 97 -16.03 -6.28 1.99
#